data_AF-W7DEK7-F1
#
_entry.id   AF-W7DEK7-F1
#
_cell.length_a   1.000
_cell.length_b   1.000
_cell.length_c   1.000
_cell.angle_alpha   90.00
_cell.angle_beta   90.00
_cell.angle_gamma   90.00
#
_symmetry.space_group_name_H-M   'P 1'
#
loop_
_entity.id
_entity.type
_entity.pdbx_description
1 polymer ?
#
loop_
_entity_poly.entity_id
_entity_poly.type
_entity_poly.pdbx_seq_one_letter_code
_entity_poly.pdbx_strand_id
1 'polypeptide(L)'
;MRKWMFIFFFTFTSLIAVLFSDRINDMTDKISGLKASAVVLEQNEALVKDYTELKAAIQNNNITKIYFGADINLSSGIQIPTGRTPFIISGKDPETNEIHTLTETGSSTSTSGTIYLTTNSSTKQITMQDMTIIGKNYYGTVYISSTAKGVNVTYDNVNYRGPQLIWNTAGSLELTGNTSIEIGQFVSGSASAQELGEVGGITFGGNIQINHTSASSDSLVWYGEDSSTSNFFTVQDGANVSIIANGNGVFYRSGSNPVNVAIGKKATFNLETNDYVYRNNPGNDFLVDEGADVKLTQTNATNNMLRLNGTLQVNQSASFSAFKKRRQWQLDSIRQWRKSCCK
;
A
#
# COMPACT_ATOMS: atom_id res chain seq x y z
N MET A 1 -58.46 11.12 -68.10
CA MET A 1 -57.08 11.48 -67.66
C MET A 1 -57.08 12.09 -66.25
N ARG A 2 -57.53 11.37 -65.21
CA ARG A 2 -57.66 11.96 -63.85
C ARG A 2 -57.63 10.94 -62.70
N LYS A 3 -56.83 9.87 -62.82
CA LYS A 3 -56.65 8.87 -61.74
C LYS A 3 -55.19 8.49 -61.42
N TRP A 4 -54.22 8.95 -62.21
CA TRP A 4 -52.81 8.57 -62.04
C TRP A 4 -51.94 9.63 -61.33
N MET A 5 -52.48 10.81 -61.02
CA MET A 5 -51.73 11.89 -60.35
C MET A 5 -51.81 11.87 -58.82
N PHE A 6 -52.75 11.11 -58.23
CA PHE A 6 -52.95 11.10 -56.76
C PHE A 6 -52.08 10.07 -56.03
N ILE A 7 -51.60 9.03 -56.72
CA ILE A 7 -50.76 7.98 -56.11
C ILE A 7 -49.29 8.42 -56.05
N PHE A 8 -48.84 9.28 -56.97
CA PHE A 8 -47.44 9.72 -57.05
C PHE A 8 -47.07 10.81 -56.02
N PHE A 9 -48.04 11.59 -55.53
CA PHE A 9 -47.79 12.65 -54.55
C PHE A 9 -47.79 12.16 -53.09
N PHE A 10 -48.44 11.03 -52.81
CA PHE A 10 -48.52 10.45 -51.46
C PHE A 10 -47.35 9.52 -51.13
N THR A 11 -46.74 8.87 -52.12
CA THR A 11 -45.57 8.01 -51.92
C THR A 11 -44.25 8.79 -51.83
N PHE A 12 -44.17 9.98 -52.44
CA PHE A 12 -42.95 10.80 -52.37
C PHE A 12 -42.84 11.58 -51.06
N THR A 13 -43.97 12.03 -50.50
CA THR A 13 -43.99 12.70 -49.18
C THR A 13 -43.75 11.74 -48.02
N SER A 14 -44.23 10.49 -48.11
CA SER A 14 -43.96 9.47 -47.09
C SER A 14 -42.52 8.98 -47.09
N LEU A 15 -41.89 8.83 -48.26
CA LEU A 15 -40.49 8.40 -48.37
C LEU A 15 -39.52 9.45 -47.80
N ILE A 16 -39.81 10.74 -48.02
CA ILE A 16 -39.03 11.84 -47.45
C ILE A 16 -39.18 11.88 -45.91
N ALA A 17 -40.40 11.71 -45.37
CA ALA A 17 -40.63 11.71 -43.93
C ALA A 17 -39.92 10.54 -43.20
N VAL A 18 -39.89 9.34 -43.81
CA VAL A 18 -39.19 8.18 -43.25
C VAL A 18 -37.66 8.40 -43.27
N LEU A 19 -37.11 8.90 -44.39
CA LEU A 19 -35.67 9.17 -44.52
C LEU A 19 -35.17 10.25 -43.54
N PHE A 20 -36.00 11.24 -43.20
CA PHE A 20 -35.66 12.23 -42.18
C PHE A 20 -35.86 11.72 -40.75
N SER A 21 -36.88 10.90 -40.49
CA SER A 21 -37.10 10.28 -39.17
C SER A 21 -35.97 9.34 -38.78
N ASP A 22 -35.51 8.48 -39.69
CA ASP A 22 -34.42 7.55 -39.42
C ASP A 22 -33.10 8.27 -39.17
N ARG A 23 -32.84 9.37 -39.90
CA ARG A 23 -31.64 10.19 -39.72
C ARG A 23 -31.67 10.99 -38.42
N ILE A 24 -32.85 11.45 -37.97
CA ILE A 24 -33.02 12.11 -36.67
C ILE A 24 -32.84 11.11 -35.53
N ASN A 25 -33.38 9.90 -35.65
CA ASN A 25 -33.21 8.84 -34.66
C ASN A 25 -31.74 8.38 -34.56
N ASP A 26 -31.05 8.16 -35.68
CA ASP A 26 -29.62 7.85 -35.72
C ASP A 26 -28.75 9.00 -35.14
N MET A 27 -29.11 10.26 -35.40
CA MET A 27 -28.43 11.40 -34.77
C MET A 27 -28.71 11.48 -33.26
N THR A 28 -29.93 11.16 -32.82
CA THR A 28 -30.31 11.18 -31.40
C THR A 28 -29.63 10.04 -30.64
N ASP A 29 -29.49 8.88 -31.26
CA ASP A 29 -28.75 7.72 -30.74
C ASP A 29 -27.23 7.94 -30.74
N LYS A 30 -26.70 8.64 -31.74
CA LYS A 30 -25.30 9.10 -31.74
C LYS A 30 -25.03 10.16 -30.68
N ILE A 31 -25.96 11.08 -30.45
CA ILE A 31 -25.84 12.12 -29.41
C ILE A 31 -26.03 11.53 -28.00
N SER A 32 -26.91 10.53 -27.84
CA SER A 32 -27.06 9.80 -26.57
C SER A 32 -25.88 8.89 -26.29
N GLY A 33 -25.26 8.31 -27.33
CA GLY A 33 -24.00 7.56 -27.25
C GLY A 33 -22.72 8.43 -27.06
N LEU A 34 -22.79 9.73 -27.36
CA LEU A 34 -21.70 10.70 -27.16
C LEU A 34 -21.73 11.37 -25.78
N LYS A 35 -22.75 11.12 -24.95
CA LYS A 35 -22.68 11.41 -23.53
C LYS A 35 -22.04 10.22 -22.81
N ALA A 36 -20.73 10.07 -22.99
CA ALA A 36 -19.94 9.62 -21.85
C ALA A 36 -20.31 10.59 -20.72
N SER A 37 -20.99 10.09 -19.69
CA SER A 37 -21.37 10.92 -18.55
C SER A 37 -20.06 11.42 -17.96
N ALA A 38 -19.70 12.68 -18.23
CA ALA A 38 -18.57 13.31 -17.58
C ALA A 38 -18.74 13.06 -16.08
N VAL A 39 -17.72 12.47 -15.47
CA VAL A 39 -17.80 12.16 -14.05
C VAL A 39 -17.97 13.47 -13.30
N VAL A 40 -19.07 13.59 -12.58
CA VAL A 40 -19.34 14.74 -11.71
C VAL A 40 -18.74 14.40 -10.36
N LEU A 41 -17.70 15.14 -9.99
CA LEU A 41 -17.08 15.03 -8.67
C LEU A 41 -17.98 15.66 -7.61
N GLU A 42 -17.97 15.07 -6.42
CA GLU A 42 -18.63 15.65 -5.25
C GLU A 42 -17.90 16.94 -4.78
N GLN A 43 -18.56 17.78 -3.98
CA GLN A 43 -17.98 19.05 -3.52
C GLN A 43 -16.68 18.86 -2.71
N ASN A 44 -16.54 17.72 -2.04
CA ASN A 44 -15.37 17.32 -1.25
C ASN A 44 -14.36 16.48 -2.05
N GLU A 45 -14.48 16.44 -3.37
CA GLU A 45 -13.59 15.72 -4.28
C GLU A 45 -12.78 16.69 -5.16
N ALA A 46 -11.58 16.29 -5.53
CA ALA A 46 -10.73 17.04 -6.47
C ALA A 46 -10.04 16.10 -7.45
N LEU A 47 -10.08 16.41 -8.74
CA LEU A 47 -9.23 15.80 -9.77
C LEU A 47 -8.02 16.70 -9.99
N VAL A 48 -6.83 16.16 -9.79
CA VAL A 48 -5.56 16.89 -9.87
C VAL A 48 -4.68 16.29 -10.97
N LYS A 49 -3.98 17.15 -11.71
CA LYS A 49 -3.18 16.78 -12.89
C LYS A 49 -1.71 17.16 -12.73
N ASP A 50 -1.38 17.91 -11.68
CA ASP A 50 -0.01 18.32 -11.39
C ASP A 50 0.25 18.53 -9.89
N TYR A 51 1.50 18.86 -9.58
CA TYR A 51 1.96 19.14 -8.22
C TYR A 51 1.20 20.29 -7.54
N THR A 52 0.90 21.36 -8.27
CA THR A 52 0.28 22.57 -7.71
C THR A 52 -1.14 22.27 -7.28
N GLU A 53 -1.89 21.55 -8.12
CA GLU A 53 -3.25 21.09 -7.83
C GLU A 53 -3.27 20.08 -6.69
N LEU A 54 -2.36 19.10 -6.68
CA LEU A 54 -2.22 18.15 -5.58
C LEU A 54 -1.94 18.84 -4.24
N LYS A 55 -1.00 19.80 -4.23
CA LYS A 55 -0.67 20.60 -3.06
C LYS A 55 -1.89 21.37 -2.54
N ALA A 56 -2.61 22.06 -3.43
CA ALA A 56 -3.79 22.81 -3.07
C ALA A 56 -4.88 21.90 -2.48
N ALA A 57 -5.10 20.72 -3.06
CA ALA A 57 -6.09 19.76 -2.58
C ALA A 57 -5.73 19.16 -1.21
N ILE A 58 -4.46 18.77 -0.98
CA ILE A 58 -4.00 18.27 0.33
C ILE A 58 -4.18 19.34 1.41
N GLN A 59 -3.90 20.60 1.07
CA GLN A 59 -3.97 21.73 2.01
C GLN A 59 -5.40 22.27 2.23
N ASN A 60 -6.39 21.78 1.48
CA ASN A 60 -7.79 22.16 1.62
C ASN A 60 -8.56 21.16 2.50
N ASN A 61 -8.97 21.60 3.69
CA ASN A 61 -9.68 20.74 4.64
C ASN A 61 -11.08 20.29 4.19
N ASN A 62 -11.67 20.97 3.19
CA ASN A 62 -13.00 20.63 2.66
C ASN A 62 -12.94 19.49 1.63
N ILE A 63 -11.75 19.21 1.07
CA ILE A 63 -11.55 18.07 0.18
C ILE A 63 -11.25 16.84 1.04
N THR A 64 -11.88 15.70 0.83
CA THR A 64 -11.58 14.45 1.56
C THR A 64 -11.12 13.33 0.64
N LYS A 65 -11.31 13.49 -0.67
CA LYS A 65 -10.87 12.53 -1.68
C LYS A 65 -10.25 13.28 -2.85
N ILE A 66 -9.03 12.87 -3.21
CA ILE A 66 -8.24 13.46 -4.28
C ILE A 66 -8.01 12.35 -5.31
N TYR A 67 -8.26 12.63 -6.58
CA TYR A 67 -8.03 11.74 -7.71
C TYR A 67 -6.93 12.30 -8.60
N PHE A 68 -6.08 11.44 -9.17
CA PHE A 68 -5.15 11.85 -10.21
C PHE A 68 -5.83 11.75 -11.57
N GLY A 69 -5.64 12.76 -12.43
CA GLY A 69 -6.00 12.71 -13.85
C GLY A 69 -4.78 12.76 -14.77
N ALA A 70 -3.58 12.59 -14.20
CA ALA A 70 -2.30 12.47 -14.88
C ALA A 70 -1.25 11.92 -13.90
N ASP A 71 -0.10 11.49 -14.42
CA ASP A 71 1.09 11.24 -13.60
C ASP A 71 1.58 12.55 -12.96
N ILE A 72 1.96 12.49 -11.68
CA ILE A 72 2.37 13.66 -10.89
C ILE A 72 3.81 13.54 -10.42
N ASN A 73 4.59 14.60 -10.65
CA ASN A 73 5.92 14.76 -10.08
C ASN A 73 5.86 15.52 -8.75
N LEU A 74 6.19 14.86 -7.63
CA LEU A 74 6.36 15.52 -6.34
C LEU A 74 7.72 16.24 -6.30
N SER A 75 7.75 17.46 -6.84
CA SER A 75 8.96 18.27 -7.02
C SER A 75 9.44 18.94 -5.73
N SER A 76 8.56 19.09 -4.74
CA SER A 76 8.87 19.53 -3.38
C SER A 76 7.83 18.98 -2.41
N GLY A 77 8.11 19.02 -1.11
CA GLY A 77 7.17 18.48 -0.13
C GLY A 77 5.88 19.29 -0.02
N ILE A 78 4.86 18.64 0.53
CA ILE A 78 3.54 19.20 0.77
C ILE A 78 3.25 19.06 2.26
N GLN A 79 3.19 20.19 2.96
CA GLN A 79 2.78 20.19 4.37
C GLN A 79 1.29 19.93 4.47
N ILE A 80 0.92 18.88 5.21
CA ILE A 80 -0.44 18.65 5.66
C ILE A 80 -0.74 19.68 6.77
N PRO A 81 -1.82 20.49 6.64
CA PRO A 81 -2.16 21.48 7.65
C PRO A 81 -2.47 20.87 9.02
N THR A 82 -2.13 21.57 10.10
CA THR A 82 -2.59 21.22 11.44
C THR A 82 -4.12 21.24 11.48
N GLY A 83 -4.73 20.16 11.99
CA GLY A 83 -6.19 20.03 12.07
C GLY A 83 -6.85 19.51 10.79
N ARG A 84 -6.06 19.08 9.81
CA ARG A 84 -6.58 18.40 8.62
C ARG A 84 -7.40 17.17 9.03
N THR A 85 -8.61 17.03 8.49
CA THR A 85 -9.42 15.82 8.66
C THR A 85 -8.83 14.66 7.86
N PRO A 86 -9.17 13.39 8.18
CA PRO A 86 -8.77 12.27 7.33
C PRO A 86 -9.09 12.48 5.86
N PHE A 87 -8.18 12.05 4.99
CA PHE A 87 -8.34 12.20 3.54
C PHE A 87 -7.67 11.06 2.79
N ILE A 88 -8.09 10.90 1.53
CA ILE A 88 -7.63 9.86 0.63
C ILE A 88 -7.06 10.49 -0.64
N ILE A 89 -5.89 10.03 -1.07
CA ILE A 89 -5.33 10.27 -2.39
C ILE A 89 -5.43 8.98 -3.19
N SER A 90 -6.15 9.03 -4.30
CA SER A 90 -6.27 7.95 -5.26
C SER A 90 -5.51 8.30 -6.53
N GLY A 91 -4.64 7.41 -7.00
CA GLY A 91 -4.01 7.55 -8.31
C GLY A 91 -4.94 7.20 -9.48
N LYS A 92 -6.17 6.76 -9.19
CA LYS A 92 -7.12 6.35 -10.21
C LYS A 92 -7.90 7.54 -10.75
N ASP A 93 -7.88 7.74 -12.07
CA ASP A 93 -8.77 8.70 -12.71
C ASP A 93 -10.21 8.14 -12.70
N PRO A 94 -11.19 8.89 -12.16
CA PRO A 94 -12.55 8.38 -12.00
C PRO A 94 -13.32 8.33 -13.33
N GLU A 95 -12.90 9.10 -14.35
CA GLU A 95 -13.47 9.11 -15.70
C GLU A 95 -12.90 7.97 -16.56
N THR A 96 -11.59 7.78 -16.54
CA THR A 96 -10.92 6.81 -17.43
C THR A 96 -10.65 5.46 -16.77
N ASN A 97 -10.67 5.39 -15.43
CA ASN A 97 -10.19 4.27 -14.61
C ASN A 97 -8.68 3.98 -14.74
N GLU A 98 -7.92 4.87 -15.38
CA GLU A 98 -6.46 4.76 -15.47
C GLU A 98 -5.81 4.93 -14.09
N ILE A 99 -4.73 4.17 -13.84
CA ILE A 99 -3.94 4.24 -12.60
C ILE A 99 -2.67 5.04 -12.88
N HIS A 100 -2.56 6.21 -12.28
CA HIS A 100 -1.44 7.13 -12.46
C HIS A 100 -0.31 6.93 -11.44
N THR A 101 0.84 7.50 -11.77
CA THR A 101 2.08 7.41 -11.01
C THR A 101 2.38 8.70 -10.26
N LEU A 102 2.69 8.60 -8.97
CA LEU A 102 3.37 9.64 -8.20
C LEU A 102 4.89 9.40 -8.23
N THR A 103 5.65 10.31 -8.84
CA THR A 103 7.12 10.23 -8.89
C THR A 103 7.75 11.30 -8.00
N GLU A 104 8.56 10.89 -7.03
CA GLU A 104 9.30 11.82 -6.19
C GLU A 104 10.51 12.38 -6.94
N THR A 105 10.52 13.69 -7.18
CA THR A 105 11.63 14.36 -7.89
C THR A 105 12.35 15.39 -7.02
N GLY A 106 11.77 15.75 -5.88
CA GLY A 106 12.33 16.70 -4.90
C GLY A 106 13.56 16.18 -4.13
N SER A 107 13.73 16.69 -2.90
CA SER A 107 14.84 16.29 -2.01
C SER A 107 14.77 14.80 -1.69
N SER A 108 15.91 14.13 -1.63
CA SER A 108 16.02 12.74 -1.17
C SER A 108 16.31 12.60 0.33
N THR A 109 16.65 13.69 1.01
CA THR A 109 17.17 13.64 2.40
C THR A 109 16.47 14.60 3.36
N SER A 110 15.49 15.38 2.88
CA SER A 110 14.72 16.30 3.72
C SER A 110 13.30 15.79 3.95
N THR A 111 12.80 15.88 5.18
CA THR A 111 11.37 15.62 5.49
C THR A 111 10.46 16.55 4.69
N SER A 112 10.90 17.78 4.41
CA SER A 112 10.18 18.73 3.53
C SER A 112 10.25 18.38 2.04
N GLY A 113 10.81 17.22 1.69
CA GLY A 113 10.71 16.62 0.36
C GLY A 113 9.53 15.64 0.20
N THR A 114 8.77 15.39 1.27
CA THR A 114 7.71 14.37 1.35
C THR A 114 6.32 15.01 1.45
N ILE A 115 5.25 14.22 1.51
CA ILE A 115 3.96 14.68 2.04
C ILE A 115 4.03 14.58 3.56
N TYR A 116 4.11 15.70 4.28
CA TYR A 116 4.56 15.71 5.67
C TYR A 116 3.57 16.33 6.66
N LEU A 117 3.47 15.73 7.85
CA LEU A 117 2.71 16.22 9.00
C LEU A 117 3.65 16.45 10.19
N THR A 118 3.82 17.70 10.62
CA THR A 118 4.74 18.06 11.72
C THR A 118 4.06 18.11 13.09
N THR A 119 2.75 18.27 13.14
CA THR A 119 1.95 18.27 14.36
C THR A 119 0.53 17.90 14.00
N ASN A 120 -0.23 17.38 14.95
CA ASN A 120 -1.56 16.86 14.68
C ASN A 120 -2.55 17.24 15.79
N SER A 121 -3.72 17.72 15.40
CA SER A 121 -4.89 17.87 16.28
C SER A 121 -6.12 17.07 15.81
N SER A 122 -6.14 16.55 14.57
CA SER A 122 -7.35 15.94 13.98
C SER A 122 -7.06 14.86 12.91
N THR A 123 -5.95 14.92 12.17
CA THR A 123 -5.58 13.91 11.18
C THR A 123 -5.34 12.58 11.85
N LYS A 124 -6.23 11.61 11.69
CA LYS A 124 -6.03 10.26 12.25
C LYS A 124 -5.74 9.19 11.20
N GLN A 125 -6.07 9.48 9.95
CA GLN A 125 -5.85 8.57 8.85
C GLN A 125 -5.45 9.34 7.59
N ILE A 126 -4.49 8.79 6.86
CA ILE A 126 -4.12 9.23 5.50
C ILE A 126 -4.10 7.96 4.66
N THR A 127 -4.81 7.97 3.53
CA THR A 127 -4.83 6.80 2.63
C THR A 127 -4.27 7.18 1.26
N MET A 128 -3.30 6.42 0.80
CA MET A 128 -2.83 6.39 -0.58
C MET A 128 -3.42 5.14 -1.21
N GLN A 129 -4.16 5.26 -2.32
CA GLN A 129 -4.76 4.08 -2.96
C GLN A 129 -4.69 4.09 -4.47
N ASP A 130 -4.76 2.90 -5.05
CA ASP A 130 -4.91 2.68 -6.49
C ASP A 130 -3.89 3.50 -7.29
N MET A 131 -2.60 3.34 -6.99
CA MET A 131 -1.55 4.15 -7.59
C MET A 131 -0.20 3.44 -7.67
N THR A 132 0.63 3.90 -8.59
CA THR A 132 2.06 3.57 -8.58
C THR A 132 2.82 4.71 -7.92
N ILE A 133 3.83 4.38 -7.10
CA ILE A 133 4.69 5.36 -6.44
C ILE A 133 6.14 5.01 -6.74
N ILE A 134 6.87 5.97 -7.31
CA ILE A 134 8.32 5.88 -7.49
C ILE A 134 8.99 6.83 -6.50
N GLY A 135 9.43 6.26 -5.37
CA GLY A 135 10.00 6.97 -4.25
C GLY A 135 11.47 7.33 -4.43
N LYS A 136 11.88 8.39 -3.75
CA LYS A 136 13.24 8.97 -3.77
C LYS A 136 13.74 9.33 -2.37
N ASN A 137 12.83 9.66 -1.45
CA ASN A 137 13.15 10.25 -0.14
C ASN A 137 13.45 9.21 0.94
N TYR A 138 14.48 9.49 1.75
CA TYR A 138 14.86 8.72 2.94
C TYR A 138 13.72 8.57 3.96
N TYR A 139 12.89 9.60 4.14
CA TYR A 139 11.76 9.58 5.06
C TYR A 139 10.46 9.02 4.44
N GLY A 140 10.56 8.50 3.22
CA GLY A 140 9.48 7.96 2.41
C GLY A 140 8.50 8.97 1.83
N THR A 141 7.44 8.47 1.22
CA THR A 141 6.46 9.32 0.51
C THR A 141 5.63 10.15 1.47
N VAL A 142 5.31 9.57 2.63
CA VAL A 142 4.61 10.22 3.73
C VAL A 142 5.51 10.24 4.96
N TYR A 143 5.75 11.43 5.51
CA TYR A 143 6.44 11.63 6.78
C TYR A 143 5.48 12.15 7.84
N ILE A 144 5.37 11.44 8.96
CA ILE A 144 4.66 11.86 10.15
C ILE A 144 5.69 12.07 11.27
N SER A 145 5.76 13.30 11.77
CA SER A 145 6.61 13.61 12.91
C SER A 145 6.16 12.82 14.15
N SER A 146 7.10 12.44 15.02
CA SER A 146 6.81 11.74 16.28
C SER A 146 5.92 12.55 17.24
N THR A 147 5.82 13.86 17.05
CA THR A 147 4.88 14.74 17.76
C THR A 147 3.42 14.54 17.31
N ALA A 148 3.20 14.11 16.06
CA ALA A 148 1.90 13.86 15.46
C ALA A 148 1.43 12.41 15.72
N LYS A 149 1.23 12.08 17.00
CA LYS A 149 0.94 10.70 17.44
C LYS A 149 -0.38 10.13 16.89
N GLY A 150 -0.40 8.80 16.74
CA GLY A 150 -1.59 8.01 16.48
C GLY A 150 -2.20 8.23 15.09
N VAL A 151 -1.37 8.54 14.09
CA VAL A 151 -1.80 8.61 12.69
C VAL A 151 -1.63 7.23 12.07
N ASN A 152 -2.68 6.70 11.46
CA ASN A 152 -2.59 5.53 10.58
C ASN A 152 -2.36 5.99 9.15
N VAL A 153 -1.36 5.43 8.48
CA VAL A 153 -1.16 5.66 7.04
C VAL A 153 -1.42 4.35 6.31
N THR A 154 -2.41 4.37 5.43
CA THR A 154 -2.84 3.20 4.65
C THR A 154 -2.33 3.32 3.21
N TYR A 155 -1.76 2.24 2.68
CA TYR A 155 -1.52 2.04 1.25
C TYR A 155 -2.40 0.88 0.77
N ASP A 156 -3.38 1.17 -0.09
CA ASP A 156 -4.36 0.19 -0.60
C ASP A 156 -4.25 0.05 -2.13
N ASN A 157 -4.02 -1.16 -2.64
CA ASN A 157 -3.74 -1.40 -4.07
C ASN A 157 -2.61 -0.52 -4.62
N VAL A 158 -1.50 -0.43 -3.89
CA VAL A 158 -0.35 0.41 -4.27
C VAL A 158 0.81 -0.43 -4.79
N ASN A 159 1.43 0.02 -5.88
CA ASN A 159 2.72 -0.48 -6.31
C ASN A 159 3.81 0.56 -5.99
N TYR A 160 4.60 0.32 -4.94
CA TYR A 160 5.67 1.22 -4.51
C TYR A 160 7.04 0.68 -4.92
N ARG A 161 7.90 1.56 -5.42
CA ARG A 161 9.32 1.29 -5.66
C ARG A 161 10.14 2.49 -5.19
N GLY A 162 10.98 2.34 -4.17
CA GLY A 162 11.78 3.45 -3.64
C GLY A 162 12.59 3.06 -2.41
N PRO A 163 13.34 4.00 -1.82
CA PRO A 163 14.29 3.68 -0.76
C PRO A 163 13.64 3.40 0.59
N GLN A 164 12.47 4.00 0.86
CA GLN A 164 11.68 3.79 2.08
C GLN A 164 10.23 4.21 1.84
N LEU A 165 9.24 3.42 2.28
CA LEU A 165 7.83 3.77 2.03
C LEU A 165 7.36 4.91 2.94
N ILE A 166 7.73 4.87 4.21
CA ILE A 166 7.14 5.73 5.24
C ILE A 166 8.06 6.01 6.43
N TRP A 167 7.84 7.17 7.05
CA TRP A 167 8.25 7.48 8.41
C TRP A 167 7.04 7.87 9.26
N ASN A 168 6.72 7.10 10.31
CA ASN A 168 5.58 7.31 11.21
C ASN A 168 5.80 6.62 12.57
N THR A 169 6.90 6.98 13.25
CA THR A 169 7.39 6.29 14.46
C THR A 169 6.43 6.27 15.66
N ALA A 170 5.44 7.17 15.70
CA ALA A 170 4.41 7.24 16.74
C ALA A 170 2.99 6.90 16.22
N GLY A 171 2.91 6.24 15.06
CA GLY A 171 1.67 5.81 14.42
C GLY A 171 1.79 4.43 13.80
N SER A 172 0.90 4.10 12.86
CA SER A 172 0.86 2.79 12.21
C SER A 172 0.91 2.89 10.69
N LEU A 173 1.38 1.81 10.07
CA LEU A 173 1.30 1.54 8.65
C LEU A 173 0.29 0.41 8.42
N GLU A 174 -0.56 0.59 7.43
CA GLU A 174 -1.46 -0.45 6.95
C GLU A 174 -1.26 -0.66 5.44
N LEU A 175 -0.97 -1.90 5.03
CA LEU A 175 -0.94 -2.27 3.61
C LEU A 175 -2.14 -3.17 3.31
N THR A 176 -2.95 -2.79 2.34
CA THR A 176 -4.18 -3.53 1.99
C THR A 176 -4.35 -3.76 0.49
N GLY A 177 -5.34 -4.57 0.13
CA GLY A 177 -5.66 -4.85 -1.26
C GLY A 177 -4.56 -5.68 -1.94
N ASN A 178 -4.27 -5.40 -3.20
CA ASN A 178 -3.14 -5.97 -3.94
C ASN A 178 -1.98 -4.99 -3.95
N THR A 179 -1.16 -5.02 -2.89
CA THR A 179 -0.07 -4.06 -2.68
C THR A 179 1.29 -4.72 -2.82
N SER A 180 2.18 -4.10 -3.60
CA SER A 180 3.54 -4.56 -3.86
C SER A 180 4.54 -3.46 -3.53
N ILE A 181 5.59 -3.79 -2.76
CA ILE A 181 6.62 -2.86 -2.30
C ILE A 181 8.00 -3.38 -2.72
N GLU A 182 8.77 -2.58 -3.43
CA GLU A 182 10.17 -2.84 -3.76
C GLU A 182 11.09 -1.78 -3.12
N ILE A 183 11.97 -2.21 -2.21
CA ILE A 183 12.92 -1.32 -1.54
C ILE A 183 14.22 -1.27 -2.34
N GLY A 184 14.58 -0.07 -2.80
CA GLY A 184 15.67 0.13 -3.77
C GLY A 184 15.82 1.58 -4.23
N GLN A 185 16.66 1.79 -5.25
CA GLN A 185 16.87 3.09 -5.88
C GLN A 185 16.35 3.05 -7.32
N PHE A 186 15.26 3.77 -7.60
CA PHE A 186 14.56 3.68 -8.88
C PHE A 186 14.52 4.99 -9.67
N VAL A 187 14.88 6.10 -9.03
CA VAL A 187 15.06 7.41 -9.70
C VAL A 187 16.41 8.02 -9.37
N SER A 188 16.91 8.85 -10.29
CA SER A 188 18.20 9.51 -10.13
C SER A 188 18.25 10.36 -8.85
N GLY A 189 19.34 10.24 -8.10
CA GLY A 189 19.52 10.94 -6.84
C GLY A 189 18.63 10.45 -5.69
N SER A 190 18.02 9.26 -5.80
CA SER A 190 17.36 8.59 -4.67
C SER A 190 18.32 8.42 -3.50
N ALA A 191 17.78 8.52 -2.27
CA ALA A 191 18.48 8.02 -1.10
C ALA A 191 18.87 6.54 -1.30
N SER A 192 19.88 6.04 -0.60
CA SER A 192 20.17 4.60 -0.60
C SER A 192 18.95 3.83 -0.10
N ALA A 193 18.79 2.59 -0.58
CA ALA A 193 17.78 1.67 -0.06
C ALA A 193 17.92 1.55 1.46
N GLN A 194 16.82 1.78 2.19
CA GLN A 194 16.75 1.74 3.66
C GLN A 194 15.95 0.52 4.10
N GLU A 195 14.66 0.72 4.35
CA GLU A 195 13.74 -0.21 4.99
C GLU A 195 12.32 0.00 4.44
N LEU A 196 11.37 -0.86 4.80
CA LEU A 196 9.94 -0.62 4.51
C LEU A 196 9.51 0.71 5.16
N GLY A 197 9.85 0.90 6.42
CA GLY A 197 9.60 2.16 7.10
C GLY A 197 9.84 2.10 8.59
N GLU A 198 9.81 3.29 9.17
CA GLU A 198 9.92 3.48 10.61
C GLU A 198 8.54 3.74 11.20
N VAL A 199 8.04 2.85 12.05
CA VAL A 199 6.63 2.86 12.47
C VAL A 199 6.44 2.39 13.91
N GLY A 200 5.30 2.71 14.52
CA GLY A 200 4.90 2.11 15.80
C GLY A 200 4.20 0.75 15.63
N GLY A 201 3.62 0.47 14.48
CA GLY A 201 2.91 -0.78 14.23
C GLY A 201 2.58 -1.01 12.76
N ILE A 202 2.40 -2.28 12.38
CA ILE A 202 2.10 -2.69 11.00
C ILE A 202 0.90 -3.63 10.97
N THR A 203 0.01 -3.39 10.00
CA THR A 203 -1.09 -4.29 9.65
C THR A 203 -1.09 -4.59 8.15
N PHE A 204 -1.29 -5.86 7.79
CA PHE A 204 -1.41 -6.32 6.41
C PHE A 204 -2.78 -6.98 6.17
N GLY A 205 -3.53 -6.47 5.19
CA GLY A 205 -4.89 -6.93 4.86
C GLY A 205 -5.13 -7.09 3.37
N GLY A 206 -4.87 -8.27 2.82
CA GLY A 206 -5.00 -8.54 1.39
C GLY A 206 -3.84 -9.36 0.84
N ASN A 207 -3.51 -9.17 -0.43
CA ASN A 207 -2.36 -9.79 -1.09
C ASN A 207 -1.18 -8.82 -1.06
N ILE A 208 -0.22 -9.07 -0.17
CA ILE A 208 0.90 -8.16 0.07
C ILE A 208 2.21 -8.83 -0.34
N GLN A 209 2.98 -8.15 -1.18
CA GLN A 209 4.33 -8.56 -1.57
C GLN A 209 5.34 -7.48 -1.20
N ILE A 210 6.39 -7.84 -0.47
CA ILE A 210 7.45 -6.92 -0.08
C ILE A 210 8.80 -7.51 -0.46
N ASN A 211 9.58 -6.75 -1.22
CA ASN A 211 10.92 -7.12 -1.63
C ASN A 211 11.94 -6.09 -1.13
N HIS A 212 12.67 -6.46 -0.10
CA HIS A 212 13.81 -5.72 0.44
C HIS A 212 15.09 -6.55 0.22
N THR A 213 15.57 -6.57 -1.02
CA THR A 213 16.74 -7.37 -1.44
C THR A 213 18.08 -6.66 -1.30
N SER A 214 18.10 -5.35 -1.03
CA SER A 214 19.35 -4.64 -0.78
C SER A 214 20.11 -5.26 0.38
N ALA A 215 21.42 -5.42 0.22
CA ALA A 215 22.33 -5.80 1.30
C ALA A 215 22.57 -4.63 2.28
N SER A 216 21.53 -3.84 2.57
CA SER A 216 21.61 -2.69 3.48
C SER A 216 21.95 -3.17 4.90
N SER A 217 22.51 -2.27 5.70
CA SER A 217 22.75 -2.50 7.13
C SER A 217 21.46 -2.47 7.96
N ASP A 218 20.32 -2.27 7.32
CA ASP A 218 19.07 -1.88 7.93
C ASP A 218 18.11 -3.07 7.96
N SER A 219 17.24 -3.07 8.95
CA SER A 219 16.20 -4.10 9.04
C SER A 219 15.06 -3.76 8.09
N LEU A 220 14.13 -4.69 7.82
CA LEU A 220 12.95 -4.35 7.02
C LEU A 220 12.09 -3.28 7.69
N VAL A 221 11.97 -3.31 9.02
CA VAL A 221 11.15 -2.38 9.78
C VAL A 221 11.92 -1.92 10.99
N TRP A 222 11.93 -0.61 11.22
CA TRP A 222 12.37 -0.04 12.48
C TRP A 222 11.17 0.41 13.30
N TYR A 223 10.98 -0.23 14.44
CA TYR A 223 10.04 0.22 15.43
C TYR A 223 10.64 1.35 16.27
N GLY A 224 9.99 2.52 16.18
CA GLY A 224 10.51 3.80 16.68
C GLY A 224 10.74 3.89 18.20
N GLU A 225 11.24 5.05 18.61
CA GLU A 225 11.69 5.34 19.99
C GLU A 225 10.56 5.59 20.99
N ASP A 226 9.32 5.82 20.54
CA ASP A 226 8.21 6.18 21.43
C ASP A 226 7.73 4.97 22.25
N SER A 227 8.27 4.86 23.46
CA SER A 227 7.94 3.84 24.46
C SER A 227 6.48 3.87 24.93
N SER A 228 5.68 4.86 24.52
CA SER A 228 4.23 4.88 24.80
C SER A 228 3.41 4.05 23.81
N THR A 229 3.98 3.60 22.70
CA THR A 229 3.29 2.78 21.69
C THR A 229 3.71 1.31 21.79
N SER A 230 2.74 0.39 21.80
CA SER A 230 3.03 -1.04 21.71
C SER A 230 3.41 -1.39 20.28
N ASN A 231 4.58 -2.00 20.10
CA ASN A 231 5.03 -2.44 18.78
C ASN A 231 4.28 -3.70 18.36
N PHE A 232 3.67 -3.69 17.17
CA PHE A 232 2.92 -4.82 16.66
C PHE A 232 3.14 -5.05 15.17
N PHE A 233 2.97 -6.30 14.78
CA PHE A 233 2.94 -6.75 13.40
C PHE A 233 1.76 -7.72 13.23
N THR A 234 0.79 -7.34 12.41
CA THR A 234 -0.44 -8.09 12.22
C THR A 234 -0.63 -8.46 10.76
N VAL A 235 -0.89 -9.73 10.50
CA VAL A 235 -1.47 -10.21 9.24
C VAL A 235 -2.93 -10.51 9.51
N GLN A 236 -3.85 -9.80 8.84
CA GLN A 236 -5.30 -9.95 9.05
C GLN A 236 -5.82 -11.30 8.54
N ASP A 237 -7.03 -11.67 8.99
CA ASP A 237 -7.74 -12.87 8.55
C ASP A 237 -7.81 -12.97 7.02
N GLY A 238 -7.48 -14.14 6.47
CA GLY A 238 -7.51 -14.43 5.04
C GLY A 238 -6.48 -13.68 4.18
N ALA A 239 -5.61 -12.84 4.78
CA ALA A 239 -4.57 -12.14 4.04
C ALA A 239 -3.48 -13.12 3.53
N ASN A 240 -2.85 -12.78 2.41
CA ASN A 240 -1.76 -13.54 1.81
C ASN A 240 -0.54 -12.63 1.67
N VAL A 241 0.44 -12.83 2.54
CA VAL A 241 1.60 -11.96 2.71
C VAL A 241 2.87 -12.71 2.38
N SER A 242 3.69 -12.15 1.49
CA SER A 242 5.01 -12.66 1.15
C SER A 242 6.06 -11.56 1.26
N ILE A 243 7.10 -11.81 2.06
CA ILE A 243 8.16 -10.85 2.36
C ILE A 243 9.52 -11.49 2.09
N ILE A 244 10.38 -10.78 1.36
CA ILE A 244 11.81 -11.04 1.27
C ILE A 244 12.55 -9.88 1.94
N ALA A 245 13.34 -10.18 2.97
CA ALA A 245 14.07 -9.21 3.78
C ALA A 245 15.55 -9.62 3.93
N ASN A 246 16.37 -9.23 2.94
CA ASN A 246 17.78 -9.60 2.86
C ASN A 246 18.75 -8.63 3.55
N GLY A 247 18.23 -7.53 4.10
CA GLY A 247 18.97 -6.63 4.98
C GLY A 247 19.36 -7.27 6.31
N ASN A 248 19.66 -6.43 7.29
CA ASN A 248 20.11 -6.85 8.62
C ASN A 248 18.93 -7.23 9.52
N GLY A 249 18.22 -8.30 9.16
CA GLY A 249 17.06 -8.81 9.86
C GLY A 249 15.74 -8.11 9.52
N VAL A 250 14.67 -8.48 10.20
CA VAL A 250 13.31 -8.03 9.85
C VAL A 250 12.85 -6.89 10.74
N PHE A 251 12.89 -7.08 12.06
CA PHE A 251 12.42 -6.10 13.03
C PHE A 251 13.58 -5.57 13.86
N TYR A 252 13.87 -4.28 13.72
CA TYR A 252 14.71 -3.53 14.64
C TYR A 252 13.86 -2.68 15.56
N ARG A 253 14.36 -2.41 16.77
CA ARG A 253 13.70 -1.53 17.74
C ARG A 253 14.74 -0.79 18.54
N SER A 254 14.53 0.52 18.70
CA SER A 254 15.34 1.39 19.58
C SER A 254 14.81 1.39 21.01
N GLY A 255 13.49 1.22 21.20
CA GLY A 255 12.83 1.17 22.52
C GLY A 255 12.81 -0.22 23.20
N SER A 256 12.35 -0.24 24.45
CA SER A 256 12.22 -1.46 25.27
C SER A 256 10.94 -2.26 24.99
N ASN A 257 9.95 -1.69 24.31
CA ASN A 257 8.70 -2.36 23.98
C ASN A 257 8.94 -3.49 22.96
N PRO A 258 8.65 -4.75 23.32
CA PRO A 258 8.84 -5.85 22.40
C PRO A 258 7.74 -5.85 21.32
N VAL A 259 8.02 -6.50 20.20
CA VAL A 259 7.09 -6.61 19.08
C VAL A 259 6.21 -7.84 19.28
N ASN A 260 4.89 -7.65 19.26
CA ASN A 260 3.92 -8.74 19.16
C ASN A 260 3.63 -9.07 17.70
N VAL A 261 3.62 -10.36 17.35
CA VAL A 261 3.25 -10.82 16.02
C VAL A 261 1.92 -11.60 16.11
N ALA A 262 0.96 -11.23 15.28
CA ALA A 262 -0.31 -11.94 15.15
C ALA A 262 -0.60 -12.27 13.68
N ILE A 263 -0.79 -13.55 13.38
CA ILE A 263 -1.21 -14.04 12.07
C ILE A 263 -2.66 -14.52 12.20
N GLY A 264 -3.57 -13.82 11.54
CA GLY A 264 -5.01 -14.03 11.61
C GLY A 264 -5.48 -15.34 10.96
N LYS A 265 -6.76 -15.65 11.13
CA LYS A 265 -7.37 -16.92 10.72
C LYS A 265 -7.25 -17.11 9.22
N LYS A 266 -6.89 -18.32 8.80
CA LYS A 266 -6.76 -18.70 7.38
C LYS A 266 -5.85 -17.78 6.55
N ALA A 267 -4.98 -17.01 7.21
CA ALA A 267 -4.00 -16.17 6.54
C ALA A 267 -2.79 -16.99 6.13
N THR A 268 -2.11 -16.56 5.07
CA THR A 268 -0.83 -17.11 4.64
C THR A 268 0.26 -16.08 4.89
N PHE A 269 1.32 -16.46 5.58
CA PHE A 269 2.48 -15.60 5.82
C PHE A 269 3.78 -16.32 5.48
N ASN A 270 4.41 -15.86 4.39
CA ASN A 270 5.72 -16.30 3.95
C ASN A 270 6.76 -15.21 4.21
N LEU A 271 7.80 -15.54 4.96
CA LEU A 271 8.93 -14.66 5.24
C LEU A 271 10.22 -15.37 4.85
N GLU A 272 10.95 -14.80 3.91
CA GLU A 272 12.36 -15.11 3.68
C GLU A 272 13.21 -13.96 4.22
N THR A 273 14.18 -14.27 5.10
CA THR A 273 15.13 -13.29 5.60
C THR A 273 16.55 -13.83 5.55
N ASN A 274 17.52 -12.94 5.37
CA ASN A 274 18.93 -13.32 5.44
C ASN A 274 19.33 -13.71 6.86
N ASP A 275 18.92 -12.91 7.85
CA ASP A 275 19.40 -13.02 9.23
C ASP A 275 18.27 -13.35 10.23
N TYR A 276 18.13 -12.61 11.34
CA TYR A 276 17.12 -12.85 12.36
C TYR A 276 15.78 -12.16 12.05
N VAL A 277 14.68 -12.71 12.56
CA VAL A 277 13.39 -12.00 12.59
C VAL A 277 13.46 -10.78 13.51
N TYR A 278 14.11 -10.91 14.67
CA TYR A 278 14.27 -9.79 15.61
C TYR A 278 15.76 -9.43 15.79
N ARG A 279 16.10 -8.19 15.44
CA ARG A 279 17.43 -7.62 15.61
C ARG A 279 17.72 -7.28 17.06
N ASN A 280 18.88 -7.71 17.55
CA ASN A 280 19.46 -7.47 18.88
C ASN A 280 18.67 -8.06 20.07
N ASN A 281 17.34 -7.89 20.10
CA ASN A 281 16.48 -8.22 21.22
C ASN A 281 15.41 -9.25 20.81
N PRO A 282 14.97 -10.12 21.72
CA PRO A 282 13.83 -11.01 21.45
C PRO A 282 12.52 -10.22 21.23
N GLY A 283 11.60 -10.81 20.47
CA GLY A 283 10.20 -10.38 20.38
C GLY A 283 9.40 -10.79 21.62
N ASN A 284 8.08 -10.51 21.61
CA ASN A 284 7.18 -10.96 22.68
C ASN A 284 6.42 -12.21 22.28
N ASP A 285 5.11 -12.10 22.07
CA ASP A 285 4.26 -13.21 21.65
C ASP A 285 4.23 -13.31 20.13
N PHE A 286 4.14 -14.55 19.65
CA PHE A 286 3.92 -14.88 18.25
C PHE A 286 2.69 -15.80 18.17
N LEU A 287 1.57 -15.23 17.74
CA LEU A 287 0.31 -15.94 17.57
C LEU A 287 0.12 -16.34 16.11
N VAL A 288 -0.22 -17.60 15.89
CA VAL A 288 -0.68 -18.15 14.61
C VAL A 288 -2.09 -18.70 14.83
N ASP A 289 -3.09 -17.98 14.31
CA ASP A 289 -4.50 -18.29 14.57
C ASP A 289 -5.04 -19.40 13.65
N GLU A 290 -6.28 -19.83 13.91
CA GLU A 290 -6.91 -21.00 13.34
C GLU A 290 -6.78 -21.08 11.80
N GLY A 291 -6.23 -22.19 11.32
CA GLY A 291 -6.10 -22.46 9.89
C GLY A 291 -5.09 -21.58 9.14
N ALA A 292 -4.31 -20.74 9.82
CA ALA A 292 -3.26 -19.95 9.19
C ALA A 292 -2.07 -20.81 8.76
N ASP A 293 -1.38 -20.42 7.69
CA ASP A 293 -0.16 -21.07 7.21
C ASP A 293 1.04 -20.12 7.25
N VAL A 294 1.98 -20.41 8.14
CA VAL A 294 3.17 -19.60 8.38
C VAL A 294 4.44 -20.36 7.97
N LYS A 295 5.25 -19.70 7.15
CA LYS A 295 6.56 -20.19 6.73
C LYS A 295 7.63 -19.12 6.89
N LEU A 296 8.58 -19.38 7.78
CA LEU A 296 9.77 -18.57 7.98
C LEU A 296 10.99 -19.29 7.40
N THR A 297 11.76 -18.60 6.57
CA THR A 297 12.97 -19.11 5.93
C THR A 297 14.13 -18.15 6.21
N GLN A 298 15.15 -18.61 6.93
CA GLN A 298 16.41 -17.90 7.11
C GLN A 298 17.44 -18.40 6.09
N THR A 299 17.98 -17.53 5.25
CA THR A 299 18.92 -17.92 4.18
C THR A 299 20.37 -17.99 4.65
N ASN A 300 20.77 -17.25 5.68
CA ASN A 300 22.06 -17.38 6.35
C ASN A 300 21.90 -17.96 7.78
N ALA A 301 22.33 -19.20 7.97
CA ALA A 301 22.02 -20.00 9.17
C ALA A 301 22.86 -19.67 10.43
N THR A 302 23.57 -18.54 10.50
CA THR A 302 24.51 -18.22 11.59
C THR A 302 23.82 -17.80 12.89
N ASN A 303 22.71 -17.06 12.82
CA ASN A 303 22.02 -16.53 14.00
C ASN A 303 20.72 -17.27 14.30
N ASN A 304 20.16 -17.05 15.49
CA ASN A 304 18.83 -17.57 15.83
C ASN A 304 17.77 -16.88 14.96
N MET A 305 16.98 -17.68 14.23
CA MET A 305 15.93 -17.14 13.35
C MET A 305 14.83 -16.45 14.17
N LEU A 306 14.34 -17.10 15.23
CA LEU A 306 13.27 -16.60 16.08
C LEU A 306 13.69 -16.66 17.57
N ARG A 307 13.57 -15.54 18.28
CA ARG A 307 13.81 -15.40 19.73
C ARG A 307 12.63 -14.65 20.33
N LEU A 308 11.99 -15.24 21.35
CA LEU A 308 10.80 -14.69 22.00
C LEU A 308 11.03 -14.67 23.51
N ASN A 309 10.55 -13.62 24.18
CA ASN A 309 10.35 -13.58 25.63
C ASN A 309 8.98 -14.13 26.02
N GLY A 310 8.00 -14.03 25.11
CA GLY A 310 6.65 -14.54 25.27
C GLY A 310 6.47 -15.94 24.69
N THR A 311 5.26 -16.23 24.23
CA THR A 311 4.84 -17.55 23.76
C THR A 311 4.73 -17.59 22.24
N LEU A 312 5.21 -18.68 21.65
CA LEU A 312 4.77 -19.10 20.32
C LEU A 312 3.49 -19.93 20.47
N GLN A 313 2.35 -19.35 20.09
CA GLN A 313 1.05 -20.02 20.11
C GLN A 313 0.62 -20.36 18.68
N VAL A 314 0.39 -21.65 18.43
CA VAL A 314 -0.13 -22.15 17.15
C VAL A 314 -1.47 -22.81 17.43
N ASN A 315 -2.54 -22.17 16.95
CA ASN A 315 -3.92 -22.61 17.18
C ASN A 315 -4.31 -23.80 16.31
N GLN A 316 -5.50 -24.34 16.55
CA GLN A 316 -6.02 -25.51 15.86
C GLN A 316 -5.97 -25.33 14.34
N SER A 317 -5.61 -26.41 13.63
CA SER A 317 -5.54 -26.45 12.16
C SER A 317 -4.54 -25.49 11.51
N ALA A 318 -3.78 -24.71 12.28
CA ALA A 318 -2.75 -23.83 11.76
C ALA A 318 -1.42 -24.58 11.53
N SER A 319 -0.62 -24.10 10.59
CA SER A 319 0.74 -24.57 10.33
C SER A 319 1.76 -23.47 10.64
N PHE A 320 2.83 -23.87 11.32
CA PHE A 320 4.01 -23.03 11.51
C PHE A 320 5.26 -23.84 11.12
N SER A 321 6.00 -23.32 10.16
CA SER A 321 7.23 -23.92 9.66
C SER A 321 8.36 -22.91 9.64
N ALA A 322 9.54 -23.37 10.05
CA ALA A 322 10.68 -22.54 10.37
C ALA A 322 11.95 -23.25 9.87
N PHE A 323 12.56 -22.72 8.80
CA PHE A 323 13.69 -23.33 8.12
C PHE A 323 14.91 -22.43 8.13
N LYS A 324 16.07 -23.01 8.41
CA LYS A 324 17.35 -22.39 8.09
C LYS A 324 17.92 -23.08 6.86
N LYS A 325 18.11 -22.37 5.75
CA LYS A 325 18.86 -22.90 4.61
C LYS A 325 20.32 -23.07 5.07
N ARG A 326 20.72 -24.29 5.40
CA ARG A 326 22.15 -24.61 5.51
C ARG A 326 22.76 -24.47 4.12
N ARG A 327 23.98 -23.94 4.03
CA ARG A 327 24.76 -24.01 2.77
C ARG A 327 24.68 -25.45 2.29
N GLN A 328 24.35 -25.63 1.01
CA GLN A 328 24.15 -26.91 0.38
C GLN A 328 25.48 -27.67 0.25
N TRP A 329 26.00 -28.13 1.39
CA TRP A 329 27.00 -29.18 1.54
C TRP A 329 26.73 -29.83 2.90
N GLN A 330 26.51 -31.14 2.89
CA GLN A 330 26.15 -32.04 3.99
C GLN A 330 24.65 -32.18 4.28
N LEU A 331 24.07 -33.17 3.59
CA LEU A 331 22.96 -33.99 4.06
C LEU A 331 23.25 -34.45 5.50
N ASP A 332 22.41 -34.08 6.47
CA ASP A 332 22.24 -34.86 7.70
C ASP A 332 20.88 -34.56 8.37
N SER A 333 20.01 -35.56 8.30
CA SER A 333 18.81 -35.84 9.10
C SER A 333 17.75 -34.73 9.31
N ILE A 334 16.61 -34.87 8.61
CA ILE A 334 15.37 -34.15 8.86
C ILE A 334 14.71 -34.70 10.14
N ARG A 335 14.50 -33.86 11.16
CA ARG A 335 13.50 -34.14 12.23
C ARG A 335 12.20 -33.42 11.90
N GLN A 336 11.23 -34.18 11.43
CA GLN A 336 9.85 -33.74 11.24
C GLN A 336 9.12 -33.91 12.58
N TRP A 337 8.68 -32.83 13.21
CA TRP A 337 7.76 -32.93 14.35
C TRP A 337 6.33 -33.11 13.82
N ARG A 338 5.91 -34.38 13.67
CA ARG A 338 4.48 -34.70 13.56
C ARG A 338 3.95 -34.99 14.96
N LYS A 339 3.12 -34.10 15.51
CA LYS A 339 2.26 -34.46 16.64
C LYS A 339 1.11 -35.32 16.11
N SER A 340 1.13 -36.60 16.45
CA SER A 340 -0.03 -37.48 16.36
C SER A 340 -0.94 -37.22 17.57
N CYS A 341 -2.20 -36.84 17.31
CA CYS A 341 -3.26 -36.89 18.32
C CYS A 341 -3.59 -38.35 18.69
N CYS A 342 -3.80 -38.59 19.98
CA CYS A 342 -4.21 -39.86 20.56
C CYS A 342 -5.62 -40.30 20.12
N LYS A 343 -5.85 -41.61 20.23
CA LYS A 343 -7.16 -42.24 20.38
C LYS A 343 -7.85 -41.80 21.67
#